data_AF-A0A3A0FFV2-F1
#
_entry.id   AF-A0A3A0FFV2-F1
#
_cell.length_a   1.000
_cell.length_b   1.000
_cell.length_c   1.000
_cell.angle_alpha   90.00
_cell.angle_beta   90.00
_cell.angle_gamma   90.00
#
_symmetry.space_group_name_H-M   'P 1'
#
loop_
_entity.id
_entity.type
_entity.pdbx_description
1 polymer ?
#
loop_
_entity_poly.entity_id
_entity_poly.type
_entity_poly.pdbx_seq_one_letter_code
_entity_poly.pdbx_strand_id
1 'polypeptide(L)'
;MERAAAFCAPCERAIPRLPPGGCAICQALLGAPGERCGACARERWPLARVAAEAPFEGEVAQWVRRFKYPPPGFAGLDPGPGAALAALLHGAARRLDGEPPVLVVPVPIHPGRRRARGFHPAGELAQALARRIGARCDARA
;
A
#
# COMPACT_ATOMS: atom_id res chain seq x y z
N MET A 1 -8.66 9.79 -13.69
CA MET A 1 -9.23 10.97 -12.99
C MET A 1 -9.11 10.93 -11.46
N GLU A 2 -8.76 9.80 -10.83
CA GLU A 2 -8.98 9.61 -9.37
C GLU A 2 -7.83 9.97 -8.42
N ARG A 3 -6.56 9.95 -8.84
CA ARG A 3 -5.45 10.46 -7.99
C ARG A 3 -5.63 11.95 -7.67
N ALA A 4 -6.10 12.72 -8.65
CA ALA A 4 -6.36 14.15 -8.51
C ALA A 4 -7.47 14.48 -7.48
N ALA A 5 -8.37 13.54 -7.19
CA ALA A 5 -9.40 13.73 -6.16
C ALA A 5 -8.88 13.44 -4.73
N ALA A 6 -7.82 12.63 -4.60
CA ALA A 6 -7.23 12.27 -3.32
C ALA A 6 -6.07 13.19 -2.91
N PHE A 7 -5.47 13.90 -3.86
CA PHE A 7 -4.32 14.77 -3.63
C PHE A 7 -4.58 16.16 -4.21
N CYS A 8 -4.30 17.20 -3.42
CA CYS A 8 -4.11 18.52 -4.00
C CYS A 8 -2.81 18.53 -4.84
N ALA A 9 -2.70 19.48 -5.78
CA ALA A 9 -1.56 19.53 -6.70
C ALA A 9 -0.18 19.59 -6.00
N PRO A 10 0.02 20.33 -4.89
CA PRO A 10 1.26 20.26 -4.11
C PRO A 10 1.55 18.87 -3.53
N CYS A 11 0.56 18.23 -2.91
CA CYS A 11 0.73 16.89 -2.34
C CYS A 11 1.05 15.87 -3.43
N GLU A 12 0.41 15.95 -4.59
CA GLU A 12 0.70 15.04 -5.70
C GLU A 12 2.13 15.19 -6.22
N ARG A 13 2.65 16.42 -6.29
CA ARG A 13 4.06 16.68 -6.67
C ARG A 13 5.06 16.21 -5.62
N ALA A 14 4.66 16.15 -4.35
CA ALA A 14 5.52 15.74 -3.25
C ALA A 14 5.61 14.21 -3.07
N ILE A 15 4.82 13.43 -3.81
CA ILE A 15 4.90 11.96 -3.78
C ILE A 15 6.21 11.53 -4.46
N PRO A 16 7.14 10.88 -3.73
CA PRO A 16 8.36 10.36 -4.33
C PRO A 16 8.03 9.31 -5.39
N ARG A 17 8.82 9.27 -6.46
CA ARG A 17 8.63 8.30 -7.55
C ARG A 17 9.49 7.08 -7.29
N LEU A 18 8.93 5.91 -7.58
CA LEU A 18 9.73 4.70 -7.67
C LEU A 18 10.75 4.84 -8.81
N PRO A 19 11.99 4.39 -8.61
CA PRO A 19 12.97 4.36 -9.69
C PRO A 19 12.45 3.48 -10.84
N PRO A 20 12.85 3.77 -12.09
CA PRO A 20 12.48 2.93 -13.22
C PRO A 20 13.12 1.55 -13.09
N GLY A 21 12.39 0.53 -13.55
CA GLY A 21 12.83 -0.86 -13.45
C GLY A 21 12.67 -1.44 -12.05
N GLY A 22 13.05 -2.70 -11.91
CA GLY A 22 12.89 -3.47 -10.69
C GLY A 22 12.56 -4.92 -11.00
N CYS A 23 12.69 -5.77 -9.99
CA CYS A 23 12.36 -7.16 -10.11
C CYS A 23 10.86 -7.32 -10.40
N ALA A 24 10.54 -8.08 -11.44
CA ALA A 24 9.18 -8.43 -11.82
C ALA A 24 8.40 -9.15 -10.70
N ILE A 25 9.06 -9.73 -9.69
CA ILE A 25 8.40 -10.41 -8.56
C ILE A 25 8.34 -9.50 -7.33
N CYS A 26 9.48 -9.09 -6.77
CA CYS A 26 9.52 -8.37 -5.49
C CYS A 26 9.67 -6.85 -5.60
N GLN A 27 9.75 -6.31 -6.82
CA GLN A 27 9.99 -4.89 -7.12
C GLN A 27 11.33 -4.32 -6.62
N ALA A 28 12.22 -5.16 -6.09
CA ALA A 28 13.56 -4.71 -5.68
C ALA A 28 14.34 -4.15 -6.88
N LEU A 29 15.09 -3.08 -6.65
CA LEU A 29 16.01 -2.53 -7.64
C LEU A 29 16.96 -3.60 -8.18
N LEU A 30 17.16 -3.59 -9.49
CA LEU A 30 18.11 -4.48 -10.15
C LEU A 30 19.45 -3.75 -10.31
N GLY A 31 20.54 -4.40 -9.91
CA GLY A 31 21.89 -3.88 -10.11
C GLY A 31 22.46 -4.11 -11.52
N ALA A 32 21.75 -4.87 -12.35
CA ALA A 32 22.11 -5.19 -13.73
C ALA A 32 20.84 -5.40 -14.57
N PRO A 33 20.92 -5.33 -15.92
CA PRO A 33 19.78 -5.63 -16.79
C PRO A 33 19.21 -7.03 -16.54
N GLY A 34 17.88 -7.13 -16.52
CA GLY A 34 17.16 -8.39 -16.33
C GLY A 34 15.75 -8.16 -15.81
N GLU A 35 14.97 -9.25 -15.69
CA GLU A 35 13.59 -9.19 -15.18
C GLU A 35 13.49 -9.55 -13.69
N ARG A 36 14.45 -10.30 -13.15
CA ARG A 36 14.40 -10.82 -11.77
C ARG A 36 15.69 -10.55 -11.02
N CYS A 37 15.57 -10.21 -9.74
CA CYS A 37 16.73 -10.11 -8.86
C CYS A 37 17.26 -11.50 -8.52
N GLY A 38 18.52 -11.60 -8.07
CA GLY A 38 19.15 -12.88 -7.72
C GLY A 38 18.38 -13.69 -6.67
N ALA A 39 17.69 -13.03 -5.72
CA ALA A 39 16.87 -13.73 -4.72
C ALA A 39 15.63 -14.38 -5.36
N CYS A 40 14.91 -13.65 -6.22
CA CYS A 40 13.74 -14.15 -6.93
C CYS A 40 14.07 -15.14 -8.06
N ALA A 41 15.32 -15.20 -8.51
CA ALA A 41 15.78 -16.19 -9.48
C ALA A 41 16.15 -17.53 -8.82
N ARG A 42 16.68 -17.51 -7.59
CA ARG A 42 17.14 -18.71 -6.88
C ARG A 42 16.05 -19.43 -6.11
N GLU A 43 15.07 -18.70 -5.57
CA GLU A 43 14.09 -19.26 -4.65
C GLU A 43 12.66 -19.03 -5.15
N ARG A 44 11.77 -20.00 -4.90
CA ARG A 44 10.36 -19.87 -5.23
C ARG A 44 9.66 -19.10 -4.12
N TRP A 45 9.24 -17.88 -4.43
CA TRP A 45 8.51 -17.02 -3.50
C TRP A 45 7.05 -17.44 -3.36
N PRO A 46 6.45 -17.33 -2.16
CA PRO A 46 5.01 -17.55 -1.96
C PRO A 46 4.16 -16.43 -2.58
N LEU A 47 4.77 -15.27 -2.86
CA LEU A 47 4.12 -14.16 -3.55
C LEU A 47 4.40 -14.24 -5.05
N ALA A 48 3.34 -14.18 -5.86
CA ALA A 48 3.48 -14.12 -7.31
C ALA A 48 4.12 -12.78 -7.75
N ARG A 49 3.68 -11.67 -7.13
CA ARG A 49 4.05 -10.30 -7.47
C ARG A 49 3.92 -9.37 -6.26
N VAL A 50 4.71 -8.32 -6.23
CA VAL A 50 4.65 -7.19 -5.30
C VAL A 50 4.61 -5.91 -6.13
N ALA A 51 3.66 -5.03 -5.82
CA ALA A 51 3.56 -3.72 -6.43
C ALA A 51 3.42 -2.63 -5.37
N ALA A 52 4.17 -1.55 -5.56
CA ALA A 52 4.02 -0.29 -4.88
C ALA A 52 3.85 0.85 -5.89
N GLU A 53 3.23 1.93 -5.42
CA GLU A 53 3.03 3.17 -6.16
C GLU A 53 4.10 4.23 -5.83
N ALA A 54 4.65 4.18 -4.62
CA ALA A 54 5.67 5.10 -4.12
C ALA A 54 6.58 4.42 -3.10
N PRO A 55 7.85 4.84 -2.96
CA PRO A 55 8.72 4.37 -1.91
C PRO A 55 8.31 4.91 -0.53
N PHE A 56 8.73 4.21 0.53
CA PHE A 56 8.46 4.59 1.91
C PHE A 56 9.43 5.70 2.38
N GLU A 57 9.28 6.89 1.83
CA GLU A 57 10.10 8.06 2.14
C GLU A 57 9.29 9.36 2.02
N GLY A 58 9.88 10.50 2.41
CA GLY A 58 9.27 11.81 2.27
C GLY A 58 7.85 11.91 2.84
N GLU A 59 6.94 12.49 2.07
CA GLU A 59 5.52 12.66 2.43
C GLU A 59 4.79 11.34 2.63
N VAL A 60 5.12 10.30 1.85
CA VAL A 60 4.47 8.99 1.99
C VAL A 60 4.78 8.40 3.37
N ALA A 61 6.03 8.49 3.82
CA ALA A 61 6.40 8.04 5.15
C ALA A 61 5.70 8.86 6.26
N GLN A 62 5.51 10.17 6.06
CA GLN A 62 4.76 11.02 6.99
C GLN A 62 3.28 10.64 7.05
N TRP A 63 2.62 10.40 5.92
CA TRP A 63 1.22 9.97 5.88
C TRP A 63 1.03 8.60 6.53
N VAL A 64 1.92 7.64 6.28
CA VAL A 64 1.90 6.34 6.98
C VAL A 64 2.05 6.52 8.49
N ARG A 65 2.96 7.39 8.95
CA ARG A 65 3.13 7.66 10.38
C ARG A 65 1.89 8.30 10.99
N ARG A 66 1.38 9.39 10.39
CA ARG A 66 0.16 10.08 10.85
C ARG A 66 -1.04 9.15 10.86
N PHE A 67 -1.16 8.29 9.84
CA PHE A 67 -2.23 7.30 9.78
C PHE A 67 -2.11 6.28 10.91
N LYS A 68 -0.91 5.74 11.19
CA LYS A 68 -0.70 4.73 12.25
C LYS A 68 -0.72 5.32 13.66
N TYR A 69 -0.39 6.60 13.80
CA TYR A 69 -0.22 7.29 15.07
C TYR A 69 -0.86 8.69 14.98
N PRO A 70 -2.20 8.76 14.85
CA PRO A 70 -2.89 10.04 14.85
C PRO A 70 -2.75 10.69 16.24
N PRO A 71 -2.88 12.02 16.35
CA PRO A 71 -2.92 12.70 17.63
C PRO A 71 -3.97 12.10 18.57
N PRO A 72 -3.78 12.17 19.90
CA PRO A 72 -4.76 11.69 20.86
C PRO A 72 -6.16 12.25 20.58
N GLY A 73 -7.19 11.39 20.58
CA GLY A 73 -8.56 11.76 20.25
C GLY A 73 -8.92 11.77 18.76
N PHE A 74 -7.94 11.62 17.85
CA PHE A 74 -8.17 11.63 16.40
C PHE A 74 -8.03 10.25 15.73
N ALA A 75 -7.94 9.17 16.52
CA ALA A 75 -7.87 7.80 15.99
C ALA A 75 -9.12 7.47 15.18
N GLY A 76 -8.93 7.18 13.88
CA GLY A 76 -10.04 6.95 12.94
C GLY A 76 -10.80 8.21 12.50
N LEU A 77 -10.41 9.41 12.97
CA LEU A 77 -11.07 10.69 12.65
C LEU A 77 -10.29 11.58 11.68
N ASP A 78 -9.00 11.31 11.41
CA ASP A 78 -8.24 12.00 10.34
C ASP A 78 -8.35 11.20 9.02
N PRO A 79 -9.31 11.52 8.12
CA PRO A 79 -9.48 10.79 6.88
C PRO A 79 -8.36 11.06 5.87
N GLY A 80 -7.60 12.16 6.03
CA GLY A 80 -6.65 12.63 5.02
C GLY A 80 -5.55 11.60 4.72
N PRO A 81 -4.73 11.21 5.71
CA PRO A 81 -3.68 10.21 5.52
C PRO A 81 -4.23 8.85 5.06
N GLY A 82 -5.39 8.42 5.57
CA GLY A 82 -6.02 7.16 5.16
C GLY A 82 -6.44 7.17 3.69
N ALA A 83 -7.11 8.24 3.24
CA ALA A 83 -7.55 8.41 1.86
C ALA A 83 -6.36 8.50 0.89
N ALA A 84 -5.32 9.24 1.27
CA ALA A 84 -4.05 9.32 0.52
C ALA A 84 -3.42 7.93 0.32
N LEU A 85 -3.28 7.15 1.40
CA LEU A 85 -2.71 5.81 1.34
C LEU A 85 -3.59 4.83 0.55
N ALA A 86 -4.92 4.92 0.68
CA ALA A 86 -5.84 4.11 -0.12
C ALA A 86 -5.73 4.42 -1.61
N ALA A 87 -5.55 5.69 -1.98
CA ALA A 87 -5.32 6.09 -3.37
C ALA A 87 -3.98 5.54 -3.92
N LEU A 88 -2.91 5.57 -3.12
CA LEU A 88 -1.63 4.95 -3.49
C LEU A 88 -1.75 3.43 -3.65
N LEU A 89 -2.48 2.75 -2.75
CA LEU A 89 -2.70 1.31 -2.85
C LEU A 89 -3.52 0.94 -4.09
N HIS A 90 -4.53 1.75 -4.44
CA HIS A 90 -5.27 1.56 -5.69
C HIS A 90 -4.35 1.75 -6.91
N GLY A 91 -3.48 2.77 -6.90
CA GLY A 91 -2.45 2.94 -7.92
C GLY A 91 -1.57 1.68 -8.06
N ALA A 92 -1.05 1.19 -6.95
CA ALA A 92 -0.23 -0.03 -6.92
C ALA A 92 -0.98 -1.26 -7.44
N ALA A 93 -2.25 -1.46 -7.07
CA ALA A 93 -3.07 -2.57 -7.55
C ALA A 93 -3.26 -2.53 -9.07
N ARG A 94 -3.38 -1.35 -9.67
CA ARG A 94 -3.47 -1.18 -11.14
C ARG A 94 -2.18 -1.49 -11.88
N ARG A 95 -1.04 -1.61 -11.19
CA ARG A 95 0.24 -2.03 -11.77
C ARG A 95 0.40 -3.55 -11.80
N LEU A 96 -0.53 -4.29 -11.19
CA LEU A 96 -0.56 -5.75 -11.26
C LEU A 96 -1.29 -6.15 -12.54
N ASP A 97 -0.62 -6.93 -13.38
CA ASP A 97 -1.22 -7.53 -14.55
C ASP A 97 -2.03 -8.78 -14.18
N GLY A 98 -3.06 -9.09 -14.98
CA GLY A 98 -3.87 -10.30 -14.87
C GLY A 98 -5.30 -10.05 -14.43
N GLU A 99 -5.97 -11.11 -13.98
CA GLU A 99 -7.35 -11.05 -13.51
C GLU A 99 -7.47 -10.19 -12.24
N PRO A 100 -8.54 -9.39 -12.12
CA PRO A 100 -8.77 -8.58 -10.94
C PRO A 100 -8.91 -9.49 -9.70
N PRO A 101 -8.35 -9.08 -8.55
CA PRO A 101 -8.42 -9.90 -7.34
C PRO A 101 -9.86 -10.01 -6.84
N VAL A 102 -10.25 -11.21 -6.42
CA VAL A 102 -11.58 -11.47 -5.82
C VAL A 102 -11.60 -11.33 -4.29
N LEU A 103 -10.41 -11.22 -3.68
CA LEU A 103 -10.22 -11.14 -2.24
C LEU A 103 -9.00 -10.28 -1.89
N VAL A 104 -9.18 -9.37 -0.95
CA VAL A 104 -8.11 -8.59 -0.32
C VAL A 104 -7.98 -9.06 1.13
N VAL A 105 -6.75 -9.40 1.53
CA VAL A 105 -6.43 -9.83 2.89
C VAL A 105 -5.42 -8.84 3.48
N PRO A 106 -5.75 -8.16 4.60
CA PRO A 106 -4.81 -7.30 5.29
C PRO A 106 -3.74 -8.14 5.98
N VAL A 107 -2.55 -7.56 6.16
CA VAL A 107 -1.54 -8.17 7.03
C VAL A 107 -2.06 -8.18 8.48
N PRO A 108 -2.07 -9.35 9.15
CA PRO A 108 -2.51 -9.46 10.54
C PRO A 108 -1.81 -8.48 11.48
N ILE A 109 -2.57 -7.95 12.43
CA ILE A 109 -2.01 -7.16 13.53
C ILE A 109 -2.14 -7.92 14.86
N HIS A 110 -1.06 -7.92 15.64
CA HIS A 110 -1.09 -8.53 16.97
C HIS A 110 -2.22 -7.91 17.83
N PRO A 111 -3.04 -8.70 18.56
CA PRO A 111 -4.18 -8.21 19.31
C PRO A 111 -3.83 -7.10 20.31
N GLY A 112 -2.68 -7.19 20.97
CA GLY A 112 -2.19 -6.14 21.87
C GLY A 112 -1.91 -4.80 21.15
N ARG A 113 -1.35 -4.84 19.94
CA ARG A 113 -1.12 -3.64 19.12
C ARG A 113 -2.43 -3.06 18.59
N ARG A 114 -3.41 -3.91 18.26
CA ARG A 114 -4.76 -3.47 17.90
C ARG A 114 -5.45 -2.74 19.05
N ARG A 115 -5.40 -3.31 20.26
CA ARG A 115 -5.97 -2.70 21.46
C ARG A 115 -5.31 -1.37 21.80
N ALA A 116 -3.98 -1.32 21.83
CA ALA A 116 -3.24 -0.10 22.15
C ALA A 116 -3.47 1.04 21.14
N ARG A 117 -3.67 0.69 19.85
CA ARG A 117 -3.88 1.66 18.77
C ARG A 117 -5.36 2.02 18.57
N GLY A 118 -6.30 1.18 18.99
CA GLY A 118 -7.74 1.36 18.82
C GLY A 118 -8.29 0.96 17.45
N PHE A 119 -7.44 0.68 16.45
CA PHE A 119 -7.85 0.24 15.11
C PHE A 119 -6.78 -0.62 14.41
N HIS A 120 -7.12 -1.21 13.26
CA HIS A 120 -6.23 -2.04 12.43
C HIS A 120 -5.88 -1.31 11.13
N PRO A 121 -4.71 -0.63 11.04
CA PRO A 121 -4.37 0.19 9.88
C PRO A 121 -4.42 -0.57 8.55
N ALA A 122 -3.91 -1.81 8.53
CA ALA A 122 -3.93 -2.63 7.31
C ALA A 122 -5.34 -3.08 6.95
N GLY A 123 -6.18 -3.41 7.94
CA GLY A 123 -7.60 -3.76 7.74
C GLY A 123 -8.40 -2.61 7.12
N GLU A 124 -8.26 -1.40 7.64
CA GLU A 124 -8.92 -0.20 7.08
C GLU A 124 -8.54 0.03 5.62
N LEU A 125 -7.25 -0.04 5.31
CA LEU A 125 -6.74 0.14 3.95
C LEU A 125 -7.14 -0.99 3.01
N ALA A 126 -7.12 -2.24 3.48
CA ALA A 126 -7.58 -3.41 2.73
C ALA A 126 -9.07 -3.30 2.39
N GLN A 127 -9.89 -2.89 3.34
CA GLN A 127 -11.32 -2.71 3.12
C GLN A 127 -11.61 -1.57 2.14
N ALA A 128 -10.87 -0.46 2.24
CA ALA A 128 -10.97 0.64 1.29
C ALA A 128 -10.57 0.23 -0.13
N LEU A 129 -9.48 -0.54 -0.28
CA LEU A 129 -9.04 -1.06 -1.56
C LEU A 129 -10.06 -2.06 -2.14
N ALA A 130 -10.53 -3.02 -1.33
CA ALA A 130 -11.49 -4.03 -1.76
C ALA A 130 -12.78 -3.42 -2.31
N ARG A 131 -13.35 -2.43 -1.58
CA ARG A 131 -14.52 -1.68 -2.06
C ARG A 131 -14.26 -1.02 -3.41
N ARG A 132 -13.06 -0.48 -3.61
CA ARG A 132 -12.71 0.27 -4.82
C ARG A 132 -12.53 -0.60 -6.05
N ILE A 133 -12.02 -1.82 -5.88
CA ILE A 133 -11.76 -2.76 -6.97
C ILE A 133 -12.86 -3.81 -7.13
N GLY A 134 -13.95 -3.72 -6.36
CA GLY A 134 -15.05 -4.69 -6.40
C GLY A 134 -14.72 -6.07 -5.81
N ALA A 135 -13.71 -6.15 -4.93
CA ALA A 135 -13.30 -7.38 -4.28
C ALA A 135 -13.95 -7.56 -2.89
N ARG A 136 -13.94 -8.80 -2.39
CA ARG A 136 -14.22 -9.08 -0.97
C ARG A 136 -13.02 -8.70 -0.11
N CYS A 137 -13.26 -8.33 1.15
CA CYS A 137 -12.19 -8.13 2.13
C CYS A 137 -12.33 -9.12 3.28
N ASP A 138 -11.27 -9.87 3.59
CA ASP A 138 -11.20 -10.65 4.83
C ASP A 138 -10.59 -9.81 5.95
N ALA A 139 -11.40 -9.01 6.61
CA ALA A 139 -10.95 -8.14 7.70
C ALA A 139 -10.70 -8.90 9.03
N ARG A 140 -10.78 -10.24 9.06
CA ARG A 140 -10.59 -11.05 10.27
C ARG A 140 -9.16 -11.57 10.47
N ALA A 141 -8.26 -11.29 9.52
CA ALA A 141 -6.84 -11.64 9.58
C ALA A 141 -6.05 -10.78 10.59
#